data_AF-A0A0A2RE08-F1
#
_entry.id   AF-A0A0A2RE08-F1
#
_cell.length_a   1.000
_cell.length_b   1.000
_cell.length_c   1.000
_cell.angle_alpha   90.00
_cell.angle_beta   90.00
_cell.angle_gamma   90.00
#
_symmetry.space_group_name_H-M   'P 1'
#
loop_
_entity.id
_entity.type
_entity.pdbx_description
1 polymer ?
#
loop_
_entity_poly.entity_id
_entity_poly.type
_entity_poly.pdbx_seq_one_letter_code
_entity_poly.pdbx_strand_id
1 'polypeptide(L)' 'MKILWGVVVICAVIGLLDGLLPAITMANSAPQQAAGAAIGIAWAVIPYCLVKAISMMKPRVVIVESADGGRK' A
#
# COMPACT_ATOMS: atom_id res chain seq x y z
N MET A 1 4.50 -12.99 4.61
CA MET A 1 4.66 -11.57 4.26
C MET A 1 5.18 -11.36 2.84
N LYS A 2 6.33 -11.95 2.42
CA LYS A 2 6.88 -11.75 1.07
C LYS A 2 5.88 -11.98 -0.08
N ILE A 3 5.05 -13.02 0.02
CA ILE A 3 4.01 -13.33 -0.98
C ILE A 3 2.91 -12.24 -1.02
N LEU A 4 2.40 -11.81 0.15
CA LEU A 4 1.39 -10.74 0.21
C LEU A 4 1.92 -9.41 -0.35
N TRP A 5 3.18 -9.08 -0.03
CA TRP A 5 3.82 -7.90 -0.61
C TRP A 5 4.03 -8.03 -2.13
N GLY A 6 4.30 -9.24 -2.63
CA GLY A 6 4.34 -9.50 -4.07
C GLY A 6 3.01 -9.20 -4.76
N VAL A 7 1.89 -9.57 -4.14
CA VAL A 7 0.55 -9.25 -4.67
C VAL A 7 0.30 -7.73 -4.70
N VAL A 8 0.73 -6.98 -3.68
CA VAL A 8 0.62 -5.52 -3.66
C VAL A 8 1.38 -4.89 -4.83
N VAL A 9 2.58 -5.37 -5.12
CA VAL A 9 3.38 -4.88 -6.26
C VAL A 9 2.68 -5.17 -7.59
N ILE A 10 2.12 -6.37 -7.76
CA ILE A 10 1.37 -6.72 -8.98
C ILE A 10 0.14 -5.83 -9.14
N CYS A 11 -0.63 -5.61 -8.07
CA CYS A 11 -1.77 -4.70 -8.09
C CYS A 11 -1.38 -3.26 -8.43
N ALA A 12 -0.24 -2.78 -7.92
CA ALA A 12 0.27 -1.45 -8.27
C ALA A 12 0.65 -1.34 -9.76
N VAL A 13 1.24 -2.40 -10.33
CA VAL A 13 1.53 -2.47 -11.78
C VAL A 13 0.24 -2.46 -12.59
N ILE A 14 -0.79 -3.20 -12.17
CA ILE A 14 -2.10 -3.18 -12.84
C ILE A 14 -2.73 -1.78 -12.77
N GLY A 15 -2.69 -1.12 -11.62
CA GLY A 15 -3.17 0.26 -11.48
C GLY A 15 -2.44 1.26 -12.38
N LEU A 16 -1.16 1.04 -12.65
CA LEU A 16 -0.39 1.84 -13.61
C LEU A 16 -0.83 1.56 -15.07
N LEU A 17 -1.03 0.29 -15.42
CA LEU A 17 -1.43 -0.12 -16.77
C LEU A 17 -2.89 0.25 -17.10
N ASP A 18 -3.80 0.16 -16.14
CA ASP A 18 -5.24 0.34 -16.34
C ASP A 18 -5.73 1.74 -15.95
N GLY A 19 -5.10 2.38 -14.97
CA GLY A 19 -5.45 3.73 -14.54
C GLY A 19 -4.59 4.80 -15.23
N LEU A 20 -3.29 4.78 -14.94
CA LEU A 20 -2.39 5.89 -15.31
C LEU A 20 -2.13 5.96 -16.82
N LEU A 21 -1.82 4.84 -17.47
CA LEU A 21 -1.53 4.82 -18.90
C LEU A 21 -2.73 5.28 -19.76
N PRO A 22 -3.96 4.81 -19.51
CA PRO A 22 -5.15 5.29 -20.23
C PRO A 22 -5.49 6.73 -19.89
N ALA A 23 -5.26 7.17 -18.65
CA ALA A 23 -5.43 8.57 -18.25
C ALA A 23 -4.54 9.51 -19.07
N ILE A 24 -3.30 9.11 -19.37
CA ILE A 24 -2.35 10.00 -20.07
C ILE A 24 -2.48 9.88 -21.60
N THR A 25 -2.75 8.68 -22.12
CA THR A 25 -2.68 8.40 -23.57
C THR A 25 -4.04 8.45 -24.28
N MET A 26 -5.15 8.23 -23.58
CA MET A 26 -6.49 8.09 -24.20
C MET A 26 -7.54 9.09 -23.68
N ALA A 27 -7.26 9.84 -22.62
CA ALA A 27 -8.22 10.79 -22.07
C ALA A 27 -8.35 12.05 -22.95
N ASN A 28 -9.58 12.38 -23.32
CA ASN A 28 -9.90 13.58 -24.12
C ASN A 28 -10.25 14.81 -23.27
N SER A 29 -10.27 14.66 -21.94
CA SER A 29 -10.71 15.72 -21.04
C SER A 29 -10.02 15.65 -19.69
N ALA A 30 -9.84 16.81 -19.03
CA ALA A 30 -9.23 16.89 -17.71
C ALA A 30 -9.94 16.03 -16.63
N PRO A 31 -11.30 15.92 -16.60
CA PRO A 31 -11.98 15.01 -15.68
C PRO A 31 -11.63 13.53 -15.89
N GLN A 32 -11.45 13.08 -17.14
CA GLN A 32 -11.04 11.69 -17.43
C GLN A 32 -9.62 11.40 -16.94
N GLN A 33 -8.71 12.36 -17.09
CA GLN A 33 -7.34 12.21 -16.57
C GLN A 33 -7.34 12.05 -15.04
N ALA A 34 -8.13 12.87 -14.36
CA ALA A 34 -8.30 12.79 -12.90
C ALA A 34 -8.94 11.46 -12.47
N ALA A 35 -9.96 10.99 -13.19
CA ALA A 35 -10.61 9.71 -12.91
C ALA A 35 -9.66 8.51 -13.08
N GLY A 36 -8.89 8.48 -14.17
CA GLY A 36 -7.92 7.40 -14.40
C GLY A 36 -6.75 7.42 -13.39
N ALA A 37 -6.29 8.61 -12.97
CA ALA A 37 -5.34 8.73 -11.87
C ALA A 37 -5.92 8.20 -10.54
N ALA A 38 -7.19 8.51 -10.23
CA ALA A 38 -7.85 8.00 -9.03
C ALA A 38 -7.98 6.47 -9.04
N ILE A 39 -8.31 5.87 -10.18
CA ILE A 39 -8.36 4.41 -10.36
C ILE A 39 -6.98 3.79 -10.12
N GLY A 40 -5.93 4.37 -10.69
CA GLY A 40 -4.55 3.89 -10.48
C GLY A 40 -4.12 3.93 -9.02
N ILE A 41 -4.45 5.01 -8.31
CA ILE A 41 -4.18 5.14 -6.87
C ILE A 41 -5.00 4.14 -6.05
N ALA A 42 -6.27 3.92 -6.37
CA ALA A 42 -7.11 2.95 -5.66
C ALA A 42 -6.53 1.53 -5.72
N TRP A 43 -6.04 1.12 -6.91
CA TRP A 43 -5.38 -0.16 -7.11
C TRP A 43 -4.07 -0.33 -6.33
N ALA A 44 -3.36 0.76 -6.03
CA ALA A 44 -2.14 0.73 -5.21
C ALA A 44 -2.45 0.78 -3.70
N VAL A 45 -3.37 1.65 -3.28
CA VAL A 45 -3.61 1.98 -1.86
C VAL A 45 -4.38 0.88 -1.14
N ILE A 46 -5.45 0.34 -1.73
CA ILE A 46 -6.31 -0.69 -1.10
C ILE A 46 -5.50 -1.93 -0.69
N PRO A 47 -4.74 -2.59 -1.58
CA PRO A 47 -3.99 -3.78 -1.22
C PRO A 47 -2.83 -3.46 -0.25
N TYR A 48 -2.18 -2.29 -0.39
CA TYR A 48 -1.14 -1.87 0.55
C TYR A 48 -1.68 -1.73 1.99
N CYS A 49 -2.82 -1.06 2.16
CA CYS A 49 -3.48 -0.90 3.45
C CYS A 49 -3.86 -2.25 4.07
N LEU A 50 -4.37 -3.19 3.26
CA LEU A 50 -4.71 -4.54 3.71
C LEU A 50 -3.48 -5.30 4.23
N VAL A 51 -2.37 -5.29 3.48
CA VAL A 51 -1.13 -5.99 3.88
C VAL A 51 -0.50 -5.35 5.12
N LYS A 52 -0.58 -4.03 5.26
CA LYS A 52 -0.12 -3.32 6.46
C LYS A 52 -0.95 -3.69 7.69
N ALA A 53 -2.27 -3.75 7.58
CA ALA A 53 -3.15 -4.17 8.66
C ALA A 53 -2.80 -5.59 9.13
N ILE A 54 -2.68 -6.54 8.19
CA ILE A 54 -2.29 -7.93 8.48
C ILE A 54 -0.89 -7.99 9.13
N SER A 55 0.04 -7.14 8.69
CA SER A 55 1.40 -7.10 9.24
C SER A 55 1.45 -6.61 10.69
N MET A 56 0.50 -5.76 11.11
CA MET A 56 0.40 -5.26 12.48
C MET A 56 -0.29 -6.23 13.43
N MET A 57 -1.14 -7.12 12.93
CA MET A 57 -1.77 -8.17 13.74
C MET A 57 -0.79 -9.22 14.28
N LYS A 58 0.43 -9.28 13.76
CA LYS A 58 1.45 -10.20 14.25
C LYS A 58 2.11 -9.61 15.50
N PRO A 59 1.92 -10.19 16.70
CA PRO A 59 2.44 -9.63 17.94
C PRO A 59 3.96 -9.47 17.83
N ARG A 60 4.46 -8.25 17.99
CA ARG A 60 5.87 -8.05 18.28
C ARG A 60 6.04 -8.30 19.76
N VAL A 61 6.96 -9.21 20.10
CA VAL A 61 7.45 -9.35 21.47
C VAL A 61 7.92 -7.99 21.96
N VAL A 62 7.19 -7.45 22.93
CA VAL A 62 7.59 -6.25 23.66
C VAL A 62 8.70 -6.68 24.61
N ILE A 63 9.94 -6.25 24.32
CA ILE A 63 11.03 -6.36 25.28
C ILE A 63 10.71 -5.31 26.34
N VAL A 64 10.14 -5.77 27.46
CA VAL A 64 10.00 -4.92 28.64
C VAL A 64 11.38 -4.83 29.24
N GLU A 65 12.04 -3.68 29.10
CA GLU A 65 13.22 -3.37 29.89
C GLU A 65 12.77 -3.42 31.35
N SER A 66 13.16 -4.47 32.08
CA SER A 66 12.94 -4.52 33.52
C SER A 66 13.72 -3.35 34.12
N ALA A 67 12.99 -2.38 34.65
CA ALA A 67 13.55 -1.28 35.43
C ALA A 67 14.11 -1.84 36.75
N ASP A 68 15.25 -2.53 36.67
CA ASP A 68 16.15 -2.79 37.80
C ASP A 68 17.43 -1.97 37.61
N GLY A 69 17.24 -0.66 37.42
CA GLY A 69 18.28 0.34 37.57
C GLY A 69 18.53 0.54 39.06
N GLY A 70 19.31 -0.36 39.63
CA GLY A 70 19.72 -0.37 41.04
C GLY A 70 20.17 1.00 41.51
N ARG A 71 19.42 1.54 42.46
CA ARG A 71 19.81 2.65 43.31
C ARG A 71 20.91 2.11 44.25
N LYS A 72 22.16 2.30 43.88
CA LYS A 72 23.32 2.19 44.79
C LYS A 72 23.96 3.56 44.89
#